data_AF-A0A354ZA90-F1
#
_entry.id   AF-A0A354ZA90-F1
#
_cell.length_a   1.000
_cell.length_b   1.000
_cell.length_c   1.000
_cell.angle_alpha   90.00
_cell.angle_beta   90.00
_cell.angle_gamma   90.00
#
_symmetry.space_group_name_H-M   'P 1'
#
loop_
_entity.id
_entity.type
_entity.pdbx_description
1 polymer ?
#
loop_
_entity_poly.entity_id
_entity_poly.type
_entity_poly.pdbx_seq_one_letter_code
_entity_poly.pdbx_strand_id
1 'polypeptide(L)'
;MASALGQPAERTVAPFEGPATEGSFVSEEMVFAFARRRARAIQVLAVLLFAGLPLWPLITALAGRSVGPALWLLAVAGVWLGSVLERWLFFAQARHVVRRYYGGA
;
A
#
# COMPACT_ATOMS: atom_id res chain seq x y z
N MET A 1 -15.66 29.95 7.44
CA MET A 1 -15.50 30.02 5.97
C MET A 1 -16.37 31.12 5.35
N ALA A 2 -17.66 31.25 5.68
CA ALA A 2 -18.51 32.35 5.19
C ALA A 2 -18.00 33.78 5.52
N SER A 3 -17.35 33.95 6.68
CA SER A 3 -16.80 35.25 7.11
C SER A 3 -15.62 35.76 6.28
N ALA A 4 -14.95 34.90 5.50
CA ALA A 4 -13.84 35.31 4.62
C ALA A 4 -14.32 35.88 3.26
N LEU A 5 -15.61 35.75 2.95
CA LEU A 5 -16.21 36.16 1.67
C LEU A 5 -17.06 37.43 1.78
N GLY A 6 -17.10 38.09 2.95
CA GLY A 6 -17.88 39.31 3.18
C GLY A 6 -19.40 39.13 3.04
N GLN A 7 -19.91 37.89 3.05
CA GLN A 7 -21.34 37.60 2.97
C GLN A 7 -22.00 37.72 4.36
N PRO A 8 -23.27 38.16 4.43
CA PRO A 8 -24.03 38.19 5.68
C PRO A 8 -24.06 36.80 6.33
N ALA A 9 -23.89 36.76 7.65
CA ALA A 9 -23.64 35.55 8.45
C ALA A 9 -24.73 34.46 8.35
N GLU A 10 -25.92 34.80 7.83
CA GLU A 10 -27.05 33.89 7.63
C GLU A 10 -26.97 33.04 6.36
N ARG A 11 -26.00 33.27 5.47
CA ARG A 11 -25.88 32.48 4.23
C ARG A 11 -24.94 31.28 4.43
N THR A 12 -25.54 30.10 4.56
CA THR A 12 -24.82 28.82 4.64
C THR A 12 -24.16 28.51 3.30
N VAL A 13 -22.88 28.84 3.16
CA VAL A 13 -22.08 28.47 1.97
C VAL A 13 -21.58 27.05 2.16
N ALA A 14 -22.23 26.09 1.49
CA ALA A 14 -21.72 24.74 1.35
C ALA A 14 -20.73 24.69 0.16
N PRO A 15 -19.64 23.91 0.26
CA PRO A 15 -18.79 23.61 -0.90
C PRO A 15 -19.64 23.05 -2.05
N PHE A 16 -19.55 23.65 -3.24
CA PHE A 16 -20.31 23.21 -4.42
C PHE A 16 -19.85 21.85 -4.94
N GLU A 17 -18.56 21.55 -4.77
CA GLU A 17 -18.00 20.22 -5.01
C GLU A 17 -17.80 19.50 -3.67
N GLY A 18 -18.47 18.37 -3.51
CA GLY A 18 -18.01 17.36 -2.56
C GLY A 18 -16.58 16.93 -2.93
N PRO A 19 -15.77 16.46 -1.96
CA PRO A 19 -14.42 16.00 -2.27
C PRO A 19 -14.50 15.05 -3.45
N ALA A 20 -13.74 15.31 -4.52
CA ALA A 20 -13.75 14.49 -5.72
C ALA A 20 -13.37 13.04 -5.35
N THR A 21 -14.36 12.25 -4.95
CA THR A 21 -14.30 10.81 -4.78
C THR A 21 -14.58 10.17 -6.13
N GLU A 22 -13.83 10.56 -7.15
CA GLU A 22 -13.67 9.66 -8.29
C GLU A 22 -12.71 8.56 -7.86
N GLY A 23 -13.28 7.58 -7.16
CA GLY A 23 -12.71 6.25 -7.14
C GLY A 23 -12.58 5.80 -8.58
N SER A 24 -11.36 5.77 -9.11
CA SER A 24 -11.09 5.15 -10.40
C SER A 24 -11.64 3.72 -10.37
N PHE A 25 -12.65 3.46 -11.19
CA PHE A 25 -13.38 2.18 -11.30
C PHE A 25 -12.42 0.99 -11.54
N VAL A 26 -11.27 1.26 -12.17
CA VAL A 26 -10.19 0.28 -12.43
C VAL A 26 -9.54 -0.23 -11.13
N SER A 27 -9.58 0.56 -10.05
CA SER A 27 -8.97 0.22 -8.75
C SER A 27 -9.91 -0.57 -7.84
N GLU A 28 -11.23 -0.43 -7.97
CA GLU A 28 -12.21 -1.04 -7.07
C GLU A 28 -12.66 -2.44 -7.52
N GLU A 29 -12.75 -2.71 -8.82
CA GLU A 29 -13.31 -3.99 -9.30
C GLU A 29 -12.32 -5.16 -9.22
N MET A 30 -11.02 -4.96 -9.53
CA MET A 30 -10.04 -6.06 -9.56
C MET A 30 -9.23 -6.25 -8.27
N VAL A 31 -9.00 -5.21 -7.47
CA VAL A 31 -8.12 -5.29 -6.28
C VAL A 31 -8.87 -5.67 -5.01
N PHE A 32 -10.15 -5.29 -4.87
CA PHE A 32 -10.86 -5.39 -3.59
C PHE A 32 -11.43 -6.77 -3.27
N ALA A 33 -11.74 -7.59 -4.29
CA ALA A 33 -12.35 -8.91 -4.08
C ALA A 33 -11.33 -9.99 -3.68
N PHE A 34 -10.15 -10.03 -4.33
CA PHE A 34 -9.14 -11.07 -4.09
C PHE A 34 -8.18 -10.74 -2.94
N ALA A 35 -7.81 -9.46 -2.79
CA ALA A 35 -6.83 -9.05 -1.78
C ALA A 35 -7.36 -9.17 -0.34
N ARG A 36 -8.66 -8.98 -0.07
CA ARG A 36 -9.17 -8.99 1.31
C ARG A 36 -9.10 -10.35 2.02
N ARG A 37 -9.37 -11.44 1.30
CA ARG A 37 -9.31 -12.80 1.91
C ARG A 37 -7.87 -13.27 2.14
N ARG A 38 -6.91 -12.76 1.37
CA ARG A 38 -5.50 -13.19 1.42
C ARG A 38 -4.51 -12.08 1.79
N ALA A 39 -4.97 -10.90 2.25
CA ALA A 39 -4.11 -9.76 2.55
C ALA A 39 -2.99 -10.11 3.51
N ARG A 40 -3.29 -10.87 4.59
CA ARG A 40 -2.27 -11.37 5.51
C ARG A 40 -1.29 -12.33 4.85
N ALA A 41 -1.77 -13.24 3.99
CA ALA A 41 -0.91 -14.19 3.29
C ALA A 41 0.03 -13.47 2.31
N ILE A 42 -0.46 -12.44 1.61
CA ILE A 42 0.34 -11.61 0.70
C ILE A 42 1.34 -10.78 1.50
N GLN A 43 0.97 -10.25 2.67
CA GLN A 43 1.88 -9.52 3.55
C GLN A 43 3.00 -10.42 4.07
N VAL A 44 2.68 -11.63 4.51
CA VAL A 44 3.69 -12.63 4.92
C VAL A 44 4.59 -12.97 3.75
N LEU A 45 4.04 -13.19 2.56
CA LEU A 45 4.83 -13.48 1.36
C LEU A 45 5.75 -12.32 0.97
N ALA A 46 5.28 -11.07 1.07
CA ALA A 46 6.07 -9.88 0.79
C ALA A 46 7.26 -9.78 1.74
N VAL A 47 7.05 -9.99 3.04
CA VAL A 47 8.12 -10.01 4.06
C VAL A 47 9.08 -11.18 3.82
N LEU A 48 8.58 -12.36 3.46
CA LEU A 48 9.42 -13.53 3.16
C LEU A 48 10.29 -13.31 1.91
N LEU A 49 9.75 -12.67 0.87
CA LEU A 49 10.51 -12.32 -0.34
C LEU A 49 11.53 -11.21 -0.04
N PHE A 50 11.15 -10.22 0.75
CA PHE A 50 11.99 -9.07 1.08
C PHE A 50 13.12 -9.42 2.05
N ALA A 51 12.84 -10.19 3.10
CA ALA A 51 13.81 -10.52 4.15
C ALA A 51 14.28 -11.97 4.06
N GLY A 52 13.36 -12.93 3.93
CA GLY A 52 13.68 -14.35 3.96
C GLY A 52 14.58 -14.82 2.80
N LEU A 53 14.22 -14.44 1.57
CA LEU A 53 14.95 -14.84 0.36
C LEU A 53 16.41 -14.33 0.32
N PRO A 54 16.73 -13.06 0.63
CA PRO A 54 18.11 -12.59 0.68
C PRO A 54 18.89 -13.02 1.93
N LEU A 55 18.22 -13.38 3.03
CA LEU A 55 18.90 -13.81 4.27
C LEU A 55 19.72 -15.09 4.05
N TRP A 56 19.21 -16.05 3.27
CA TRP A 56 19.91 -17.30 3.00
C TRP A 56 21.27 -17.14 2.30
N PRO A 57 21.38 -16.46 1.13
CA PRO A 57 22.66 -16.21 0.50
C PRO A 57 23.57 -15.33 1.36
N LEU A 58 23.01 -14.39 2.14
CA LEU A 58 23.80 -13.57 3.05
C LEU A 58 24.47 -14.39 4.15
N ILE A 59 23.72 -15.27 4.83
CA ILE A 59 24.25 -16.13 5.89
C ILE A 59 25.28 -17.12 5.33
N THR A 60 25.02 -17.70 4.15
CA THR A 60 25.96 -18.64 3.52
C THR A 60 27.27 -17.95 3.12
N ALA A 61 27.20 -16.72 2.59
CA ALA A 61 28.37 -15.89 2.31
C ALA A 61 29.15 -15.54 3.58
N LEU A 62 28.46 -15.15 4.66
CA LEU A 62 29.08 -14.85 5.96
C LEU A 62 29.74 -16.08 6.60
N ALA A 63 29.21 -17.28 6.34
CA ALA A 63 29.83 -18.54 6.76
C ALA A 63 31.06 -18.94 5.92
N GLY A 64 31.53 -18.07 5.03
CA GLY A 64 32.71 -18.30 4.18
C GLY A 64 32.46 -19.24 3.00
N ARG A 65 31.19 -19.58 2.70
CA ARG A 65 30.86 -20.35 1.49
C ARG A 65 30.67 -19.42 0.30
N SER A 66 31.15 -19.85 -0.85
CA SER A 66 30.93 -19.13 -2.10
C SER A 66 29.46 -19.24 -2.51
N VAL A 67 28.86 -18.08 -2.78
CA VAL A 67 27.49 -17.97 -3.30
C VAL A 67 27.59 -17.55 -4.75
N GLY A 68 27.01 -18.34 -5.65
CA GLY A 68 27.03 -18.05 -7.08
C GLY A 68 26.29 -16.73 -7.42
N PRO A 69 26.68 -16.03 -8.50
CA PRO A 69 26.07 -14.75 -8.87
C PRO A 69 24.57 -14.84 -9.15
N ALA A 70 24.08 -16.01 -9.64
CA ALA A 70 22.65 -16.23 -9.86
C ALA A 70 21.81 -16.15 -8.57
N LEU A 71 22.33 -16.62 -7.44
CA LEU A 71 21.64 -16.54 -6.14
C LEU A 71 21.55 -15.10 -5.65
N TRP A 72 22.59 -14.29 -5.88
CA TRP A 72 22.57 -12.87 -5.57
C TRP A 72 21.56 -12.10 -6.42
N LEU A 73 21.47 -12.40 -7.72
CA LEU A 73 20.46 -11.82 -8.59
C LEU A 73 19.04 -12.16 -8.13
N LEU A 74 18.80 -13.42 -7.73
CA LEU A 74 17.51 -13.84 -7.20
C LEU A 74 17.17 -13.11 -5.88
N ALA A 75 18.15 -12.91 -5.00
CA ALA A 75 17.98 -12.15 -3.77
C ALA A 75 17.59 -10.68 -4.05
N VAL A 76 18.28 -10.02 -4.99
CA VAL A 76 17.95 -8.64 -5.40
C VAL A 76 16.55 -8.56 -5.99
N ALA A 77 16.18 -9.52 -6.86
CA ALA A 77 14.84 -9.59 -7.43
C ALA A 77 13.76 -9.80 -6.36
N GLY A 78 14.05 -10.64 -5.36
CA GLY A 78 13.16 -10.87 -4.21
C GLY A 78 12.93 -9.63 -3.37
N VAL A 79 14.01 -8.89 -3.05
CA VAL A 79 13.93 -7.60 -2.35
C VAL A 79 13.09 -6.59 -3.12
N TRP A 80 13.33 -6.48 -4.44
CA TRP A 80 12.57 -5.59 -5.30
C TRP A 80 11.09 -5.94 -5.33
N LEU A 81 10.76 -7.21 -5.57
CA LEU A 81 9.39 -7.68 -5.64
C LEU A 81 8.66 -7.54 -4.30
N GLY A 82 9.34 -7.89 -3.20
CA GLY A 82 8.83 -7.71 -1.84
C GLY A 82 8.53 -6.24 -1.54
N SER A 83 9.42 -5.32 -1.90
CA SER A 83 9.24 -3.87 -1.71
C SER A 83 8.03 -3.32 -2.48
N VAL A 84 7.84 -3.78 -3.73
CA VAL A 84 6.68 -3.39 -4.55
C VAL A 84 5.39 -3.91 -3.94
N LEU A 85 5.37 -5.17 -3.47
CA LEU A 85 4.22 -5.78 -2.82
C LEU A 85 3.86 -5.07 -1.50
N GLU A 86 4.84 -4.71 -0.67
CA GLU A 86 4.61 -3.95 0.57
C GLU A 86 4.03 -2.57 0.29
N ARG A 87 4.58 -1.82 -0.68
CA ARG A 87 4.03 -0.52 -1.08
C ARG A 87 2.60 -0.64 -1.58
N TRP A 88 2.32 -1.65 -2.41
CA TRP A 88 0.99 -1.91 -2.92
C TRP A 88 0.00 -2.25 -1.80
N LEU A 89 0.40 -3.10 -0.84
CA LEU A 89 -0.41 -3.42 0.35
C LEU A 89 -0.63 -2.19 1.23
N PHE A 90 0.36 -1.32 1.39
CA PHE A 90 0.23 -0.07 2.13
C PHE A 90 -0.84 0.84 1.50
N PHE A 91 -0.84 1.01 0.17
CA PHE A 91 -1.88 1.77 -0.52
C PHE A 91 -3.27 1.14 -0.35
N ALA A 92 -3.36 -0.19 -0.41
CA ALA A 92 -4.61 -0.92 -0.17
C ALA A 92 -5.12 -0.75 1.28
N GLN A 93 -4.23 -0.73 2.27
CA GLN A 93 -4.55 -0.52 3.68
C GLN A 93 -4.85 0.95 4.01
N ALA A 94 -4.13 1.91 3.43
CA ALA A 94 -4.34 3.34 3.69
C ALA A 94 -5.73 3.81 3.25
N ARG A 95 -6.26 3.24 2.15
CA ARG A 95 -7.63 3.51 1.68
C ARG A 95 -8.71 2.96 2.65
N HIS A 96 -8.37 1.99 3.49
CA HIS A 96 -9.24 1.50 4.58
C HIS A 96 -9.35 2.49 5.75
N VAL A 97 -8.35 3.36 5.97
CA VAL A 97 -8.37 4.33 7.08
C VAL A 97 -9.30 5.51 6.75
N VAL A 98 -9.37 5.92 5.48
CA VAL A 98 -10.27 7.01 5.03
C VAL A 98 -11.74 6.63 5.20
N ARG A 99 -12.09 5.35 5.05
CA ARG A 99 -13.47 4.87 5.26
C ARG A 99 -13.94 5.00 6.72
N ARG A 100 -13.02 5.04 7.70
CA ARG A 100 -13.37 5.31 9.11
C ARG A 100 -13.58 6.79 9.39
N TYR A 101 -12.91 7.67 8.67
CA TYR A 101 -13.01 9.11 8.88
C TYR A 101 -14.37 9.67 8.43
N TYR A 102 -15.01 9.03 7.44
CA TYR A 102 -16.35 9.38 6.95
C TYR A 102 -17.46 8.42 7.42
N GLY A 103 -17.16 7.46 8.30
CA GLY A 103 -18.12 6.45 8.77
C GLY A 103 -19.01 6.90 9.94
N GLY A 104 -19.28 8.21 10.03
CA GLY A 104 -20.04 8.81 11.13
C GLY A 104 -20.55 10.20 10.77
N ALA A 105 -21.18 10.32 9.60
CA ALA A 105 -22.06 11.43 9.26
C ALA A 105 -23.45 10.87 8.96
#